data_AF-A0A2C9UZM1-F1
#
_entry.id   AF-A0A2C9UZM1-F1
#
_cell.length_a   1.000
_cell.length_b   1.000
_cell.length_c   1.000
_cell.angle_alpha   90.00
_cell.angle_beta   90.00
_cell.angle_gamma   90.00
#
_symmetry.space_group_name_H-M   'P 1'
#
loop_
_entity.id
_entity.type
_entity.pdbx_description
1 polymer ?
#
loop_
_entity_poly.entity_id
_entity_poly.type
_entity_poly.pdbx_seq_one_letter_code
_entity_poly.pdbx_strand_id
1 'polypeptide(L)'
;MHEEVLSIAFGVTFTYKQWNALQEQFLLASAEREAHLKSLLMITSKGSLTIDEYHCRFKHVCDNLAAINKPLFDLDMVSQFSRGLEAKYKIFHTSKLTKPPYPTLQELLLALQSYE
;
A
#
# COMPACT_ATOMS: atom_id res chain seq x y z
N MET A 1 0.71 -25.60 49.56
CA MET A 1 1.38 -25.92 48.27
C MET A 1 0.40 -25.99 47.10
N HIS A 2 -0.80 -26.58 47.20
CA HIS A 2 -1.74 -26.66 46.06
C HIS A 2 -2.38 -25.33 45.62
N GLU A 3 -2.72 -24.42 46.55
CA GLU A 3 -3.37 -23.14 46.19
C GLU A 3 -2.45 -22.17 45.43
N GLU A 4 -1.15 -22.18 45.75
CA GLU A 4 -0.16 -21.32 45.12
C GLU A 4 0.06 -21.70 43.64
N VAL A 5 0.03 -23.00 43.34
CA VAL A 5 0.15 -23.53 41.97
C VAL A 5 -1.07 -23.18 41.12
N LEU A 6 -2.27 -23.17 41.72
CA LEU A 6 -3.50 -22.78 41.03
C LEU A 6 -3.51 -21.28 40.68
N SER A 7 -3.03 -20.44 41.59
CA SER A 7 -2.91 -18.99 41.35
C SER A 7 -1.95 -18.67 40.20
N ILE A 8 -0.78 -19.35 40.16
CA ILE A 8 0.20 -19.22 39.08
C ILE A 8 -0.38 -19.72 37.75
N ALA A 9 -1.03 -20.88 37.74
CA ALA A 9 -1.65 -21.43 36.52
C ALA A 9 -2.76 -20.53 35.96
N PHE A 10 -3.60 -19.94 36.83
CA PHE A 10 -4.59 -18.94 36.43
C PHE A 10 -3.93 -17.68 35.87
N GLY A 11 -2.88 -17.17 36.52
CA GLY A 11 -2.12 -16.01 36.03
C GLY A 11 -1.50 -16.23 34.65
N VAL A 12 -0.87 -17.40 34.42
CA VAL A 12 -0.25 -17.75 33.14
C VAL A 12 -1.29 -17.94 32.03
N THR A 13 -2.41 -18.59 32.32
CA THR A 13 -3.48 -18.78 31.32
C THR A 13 -4.21 -17.47 30.99
N PHE A 14 -4.39 -16.58 31.97
CA PHE A 14 -4.98 -15.26 31.78
C PHE A 14 -4.06 -14.35 30.95
N THR A 15 -2.77 -14.29 31.28
CA THR A 15 -1.78 -13.51 30.53
C THR A 15 -1.60 -14.02 29.10
N TYR A 16 -1.57 -15.33 28.89
CA TYR A 16 -1.56 -15.93 27.56
C TYR A 16 -2.82 -15.57 26.74
N LYS A 17 -4.01 -15.62 27.35
CA LYS A 17 -5.26 -15.21 26.69
C LYS A 17 -5.26 -13.73 26.33
N GLN A 18 -4.80 -12.86 27.23
CA GLN A 18 -4.68 -11.43 26.96
C GLN A 18 -3.68 -11.13 25.85
N TRP A 19 -2.54 -11.82 25.83
CA TRP A 19 -1.55 -11.71 24.76
C TRP A 19 -2.12 -12.14 23.40
N ASN A 20 -2.83 -13.28 23.35
CA ASN A 20 -3.47 -13.72 22.11
C ASN A 20 -4.55 -12.75 21.64
N ALA A 21 -5.38 -12.24 22.54
CA ALA A 21 -6.40 -11.26 22.19
C ALA A 21 -5.77 -9.98 21.61
N LEU A 22 -4.66 -9.51 22.20
CA LEU A 22 -3.89 -8.38 21.67
C LEU A 22 -3.30 -8.70 20.29
N GLN A 23 -2.72 -9.88 20.12
CA GLN A 23 -2.14 -10.33 18.86
C GLN A 23 -3.21 -10.41 17.75
N GLU A 24 -4.38 -10.98 18.05
CA GLU A 24 -5.51 -11.04 17.12
C GLU A 24 -5.99 -9.64 16.73
N GLN A 25 -6.14 -8.73 17.71
CA GLN A 25 -6.52 -7.34 17.43
C GLN A 25 -5.48 -6.63 16.55
N PHE A 26 -4.19 -6.86 16.81
CA PHE A 26 -3.11 -6.30 16.00
C PHE A 26 -3.13 -6.85 14.57
N LEU A 27 -3.35 -8.16 14.40
CA LEU A 27 -3.48 -8.79 13.09
C LEU A 27 -4.69 -8.24 12.31
N LEU A 28 -5.85 -8.11 12.96
CA LEU A 28 -7.03 -7.48 12.36
C LEU A 28 -6.74 -6.04 11.94
N ALA A 29 -6.19 -5.22 12.84
CA ALA A 29 -5.87 -3.83 12.55
C ALA A 29 -4.86 -3.69 11.40
N SER A 30 -3.88 -4.59 11.33
CA SER A 30 -2.91 -4.62 10.22
C SER A 30 -3.58 -4.99 8.90
N ALA A 31 -4.48 -5.98 8.89
CA ALA A 31 -5.21 -6.39 7.70
C ALA A 31 -6.17 -5.29 7.21
N GLU A 32 -6.87 -4.63 8.13
CA GLU A 32 -7.75 -3.51 7.83
C GLU A 32 -6.96 -2.32 7.25
N ARG A 33 -5.80 -2.02 7.84
CA ARG A 33 -4.87 -1.00 7.33
C ARG A 33 -4.37 -1.34 5.93
N GLU A 34 -3.99 -2.59 5.67
CA GLU A 34 -3.59 -3.05 4.33
C GLU A 34 -4.73 -2.86 3.32
N ALA A 35 -5.94 -3.30 3.65
CA ALA A 35 -7.11 -3.18 2.79
C ALA A 35 -7.46 -1.71 2.50
N HIS A 36 -7.38 -0.85 3.52
CA HIS A 36 -7.59 0.58 3.36
C HIS A 36 -6.57 1.20 2.40
N LEU A 37 -5.27 0.91 2.57
CA LEU A 37 -4.22 1.42 1.69
C LEU A 37 -4.38 0.93 0.23
N LYS A 38 -4.76 -0.33 0.04
CA LYS A 38 -5.08 -0.87 -1.30
C LYS A 38 -6.28 -0.17 -1.94
N SER A 39 -7.31 0.12 -1.13
CA SER A 39 -8.46 0.91 -1.59
C SER A 39 -8.04 2.32 -1.99
N LEU A 40 -7.20 2.98 -1.20
CA LEU A 40 -6.61 4.28 -1.52
C LEU A 40 -5.87 4.26 -2.85
N LEU A 41 -5.07 3.22 -3.14
CA LEU A 41 -4.43 3.07 -4.46
C LEU A 41 -5.44 2.99 -5.60
N MET A 42 -6.58 2.34 -5.39
CA MET A 42 -7.61 2.18 -6.42
C MET A 42 -8.35 3.48 -6.73
N ILE A 43 -8.60 4.31 -5.72
CA ILE A 43 -9.34 5.56 -5.88
C ILE A 43 -8.42 6.76 -6.16
N THR A 44 -7.11 6.62 -5.97
CA THR A 44 -6.13 7.68 -6.23
C THR A 44 -5.98 7.86 -7.74
N SER A 45 -6.66 8.86 -8.27
CA SER A 45 -6.54 9.34 -9.63
C SER A 45 -5.89 10.72 -9.67
N LYS A 46 -5.28 11.07 -10.80
CA LYS A 46 -4.74 12.41 -11.02
C LYS A 46 -5.86 13.45 -10.91
N GLY A 47 -6.97 13.25 -11.63
CA GLY A 47 -8.06 14.23 -11.65
C GLY A 47 -7.54 15.62 -12.07
N SER A 48 -7.94 16.62 -11.27
CA SER A 48 -7.50 18.01 -11.36
C SER A 48 -6.13 18.29 -10.74
N LEU A 49 -5.46 17.32 -10.10
CA LEU A 49 -4.13 17.49 -9.52
C LEU A 49 -3.08 17.62 -10.61
N THR A 50 -1.98 18.32 -10.32
CA THR A 50 -0.77 18.28 -11.15
C THR A 50 -0.12 16.88 -11.12
N ILE A 51 0.76 16.57 -12.07
CA ILE A 51 1.47 15.28 -12.09
C ILE A 51 2.33 15.09 -10.84
N ASP A 52 2.97 16.15 -10.35
CA ASP A 52 3.78 16.11 -9.12
C ASP A 52 2.94 15.88 -7.85
N GLU A 53 1.78 16.53 -7.73
CA GLU A 53 0.86 16.29 -6.61
C GLU A 53 0.31 14.86 -6.63
N TYR A 54 -0.05 14.36 -7.81
CA TYR A 54 -0.48 12.97 -7.99
C TYR A 54 0.63 11.99 -7.60
N HIS A 55 1.86 12.23 -8.06
CA HIS A 55 3.03 11.45 -7.71
C HIS A 55 3.32 11.45 -6.21
N CYS A 56 3.29 12.61 -5.56
CA CYS A 56 3.50 12.71 -4.13
C CYS A 56 2.44 11.92 -3.35
N ARG A 57 1.16 12.03 -3.74
CA ARG A 57 0.06 11.30 -3.10
C ARG A 57 0.20 9.79 -3.29
N PHE A 58 0.54 9.35 -4.51
CA PHE A 58 0.77 7.94 -4.80
C PHE A 58 1.95 7.38 -3.98
N LYS A 59 3.08 8.11 -3.95
CA LYS A 59 4.25 7.74 -3.18
C LYS A 59 3.92 7.61 -1.69
N HIS A 60 3.14 8.54 -1.14
CA HIS A 60 2.73 8.47 0.26
C HIS A 60 1.98 7.17 0.59
N VAL A 61 1.10 6.69 -0.29
CA VAL A 61 0.40 5.41 -0.09
C VAL A 61 1.37 4.23 -0.20
N CYS A 62 2.33 4.28 -1.14
CA CYS A 62 3.37 3.26 -1.28
C CYS A 62 4.28 3.16 -0.04
N ASP A 63 4.71 4.31 0.51
CA ASP A 63 5.53 4.37 1.71
C ASP A 63 4.77 3.80 2.92
N ASN A 64 3.47 4.07 3.04
CA ASN A 64 2.63 3.50 4.09
C ASN A 64 2.44 1.98 3.96
N LEU A 65 2.37 1.47 2.73
CA LEU A 65 2.34 0.04 2.45
C LEU A 65 3.68 -0.63 2.79
N ALA A 66 4.81 0.01 2.46
CA ALA A 66 6.13 -0.45 2.85
C ALA A 66 6.30 -0.48 4.39
N ALA A 67 5.77 0.52 5.10
CA ALA A 67 5.83 0.60 6.56
C ALA A 67 5.10 -0.55 7.28
N ILE A 68 4.12 -1.19 6.64
CA ILE A 68 3.43 -2.39 7.17
C ILE A 68 4.01 -3.71 6.61
N ASN A 69 5.22 -3.67 6.05
CA ASN A 69 5.88 -4.81 5.38
C ASN A 69 5.09 -5.37 4.17
N LYS A 70 4.36 -4.50 3.45
CA LYS A 70 3.63 -4.83 2.23
C LYS A 70 4.07 -3.93 1.06
N PRO A 71 5.36 -3.85 0.72
CA PRO A 71 5.82 -2.99 -0.37
C PRO A 71 5.20 -3.42 -1.71
N LEU A 72 5.02 -2.46 -2.60
CA LEU A 72 4.72 -2.76 -4.01
C LEU A 72 6.02 -3.08 -4.75
N PHE A 73 5.94 -3.97 -5.74
CA PHE A 73 7.05 -4.20 -6.68
C PHE A 73 7.04 -3.13 -7.79
N ASP A 74 8.17 -2.87 -8.42
CA ASP A 74 8.30 -1.79 -9.41
C ASP A 74 7.29 -1.91 -10.57
N LEU A 75 7.06 -3.12 -11.07
CA LEU A 75 6.06 -3.36 -12.12
C LEU A 75 4.63 -3.08 -11.64
N ASP A 76 4.33 -3.45 -10.40
CA ASP A 76 3.03 -3.16 -9.78
C ASP A 76 2.88 -1.66 -9.52
N MET A 77 3.94 -0.97 -9.10
CA MET A 77 3.92 0.48 -8.92
C MET A 77 3.62 1.20 -10.23
N VAL A 78 4.31 0.83 -11.33
CA VAL A 78 4.04 1.40 -12.66
C VAL A 78 2.60 1.11 -13.06
N SER A 79 2.13 -0.13 -12.94
CA SER A 79 0.75 -0.50 -13.27
C SER A 79 -0.28 0.29 -12.46
N GLN A 80 -0.13 0.37 -11.14
CA GLN A 80 -1.05 1.09 -10.26
C GLN A 80 -1.05 2.60 -10.50
N PHE A 81 0.13 3.20 -10.67
CA PHE A 81 0.27 4.62 -10.99
C PHE A 81 -0.39 4.95 -12.32
N SER A 82 -0.17 4.10 -13.32
CA SER A 82 -0.69 4.25 -14.67
C SER A 82 -2.23 4.16 -14.70
N ARG A 83 -2.83 3.35 -13.81
CA ARG A 83 -4.30 3.22 -13.68
C ARG A 83 -4.99 4.50 -13.19
N GLY A 84 -4.32 5.31 -12.38
CA GLY A 84 -4.90 6.56 -11.87
C GLY A 84 -4.78 7.73 -12.86
N LEU A 85 -4.12 7.53 -14.00
CA LEU A 85 -4.05 8.53 -15.06
C LEU A 85 -5.36 8.54 -15.88
N GLU A 86 -5.86 9.74 -16.15
CA GLU A 86 -7.10 9.93 -16.92
C GLU A 86 -6.97 9.43 -18.37
N ALA A 87 -8.11 9.16 -19.01
CA ALA A 87 -8.17 8.66 -20.39
C ALA A 87 -7.43 9.52 -21.43
N LYS A 88 -7.17 10.81 -21.14
CA LYS A 88 -6.36 11.70 -21.99
C LYS A 88 -4.90 11.23 -22.11
N TYR A 89 -4.39 10.49 -21.14
CA TYR A 89 -3.06 9.87 -21.17
C TYR A 89 -3.07 8.45 -21.75
N LYS A 90 -4.23 7.94 -22.20
CA LYS A 90 -4.37 6.58 -22.75
C LYS A 90 -3.54 6.39 -24.03
N ILE A 91 -3.46 7.41 -24.88
CA ILE A 91 -2.64 7.39 -26.11
C ILE A 91 -1.16 7.35 -25.75
N PHE A 92 -0.74 8.13 -24.75
CA PHE A 92 0.62 8.10 -24.22
C PHE A 92 0.95 6.71 -23.64
N HIS A 93 0.04 6.14 -22.87
CA HIS A 93 0.09 4.77 -22.37
C HIS A 93 0.35 3.75 -23.48
N THR A 94 -0.46 3.74 -24.53
CA THR A 94 -0.32 2.80 -25.64
C THR A 94 0.98 3.04 -26.43
N SER A 95 1.48 4.27 -26.46
CA SER A 95 2.75 4.58 -27.15
C SER A 95 4.00 4.17 -26.36
N LYS A 96 3.97 4.26 -25.02
CA LYS A 96 5.13 4.07 -24.14
C LYS A 96 5.16 2.73 -23.41
N LEU A 97 4.01 2.12 -23.10
CA LEU A 97 3.91 0.85 -22.35
C LEU A 97 3.73 -0.39 -23.24
N THR A 98 3.61 -0.22 -24.56
CA THR A 98 3.38 -1.32 -25.52
C THR A 98 4.66 -1.82 -26.19
N LYS A 99 5.80 -1.15 -26.00
CA LYS A 99 7.10 -1.56 -26.54
C LYS A 99 8.06 -1.88 -25.38
N PRO A 100 8.62 -3.10 -25.31
CA PRO A 100 9.72 -3.38 -24.38
C PRO A 100 10.95 -2.54 -24.79
N PRO A 101 11.74 -2.06 -23.82
CA PRO A 101 11.65 -2.28 -22.37
C PRO A 101 10.53 -1.47 -21.70
N TYR A 102 9.87 -2.07 -20.70
CA TYR A 102 8.85 -1.36 -19.92
C TYR A 102 9.51 -0.21 -19.15
N PRO A 103 8.96 1.01 -19.22
CA PRO A 103 9.52 2.16 -18.52
C PRO A 103 9.41 1.98 -17.01
N THR A 104 10.44 2.43 -16.31
CA THR A 104 10.42 2.64 -14.87
C THR A 104 9.43 3.76 -14.50
N LEU A 105 9.01 3.81 -13.22
CA LEU A 105 8.12 4.88 -12.74
C LEU A 105 8.71 6.27 -13.01
N GLN A 106 10.03 6.41 -12.89
CA GLN A 106 10.73 7.67 -13.14
C GLN A 106 10.68 8.10 -14.62
N GLU A 107 10.88 7.16 -15.55
CA GLU A 107 10.77 7.45 -16.99
C GLU A 107 9.33 7.84 -17.37
N LEU A 108 8.34 7.19 -16.76
CA LEU A 108 6.94 7.52 -16.96
C LEU A 108 6.61 8.92 -16.41
N LEU A 109 7.12 9.29 -15.23
CA LEU A 109 6.95 10.64 -14.68
C LEU A 109 7.58 11.71 -15.56
N LEU A 110 8.82 11.51 -16.00
CA LEU A 110 9.52 12.46 -16.88
C LEU A 110 8.74 12.68 -18.19
N ALA A 111 8.25 11.60 -18.77
CA ALA A 111 7.52 11.69 -20.03
C ALA A 111 6.09 12.26 -19.84
N LEU A 112 5.47 12.09 -18.67
CA LEU A 112 4.24 12.79 -18.29
C LEU A 112 4.45 14.29 -18.07
N GLN A 113 5.53 14.67 -17.38
CA GLN A 113 5.90 16.08 -17.19
C GLN A 113 6.21 16.80 -18.50
N SER A 114 6.75 16.09 -19.50
CA SER A 114 6.97 16.64 -20.85
C SER A 114 5.69 16.79 -21.68
N TYR A 115 4.59 16.16 -21.27
CA TYR A 115 3.31 16.14 -21.97
C TYR A 115 2.30 17.14 -21.40
N GLU A 116 2.49 17.55 -20.14
CA GLU A 116 1.73 18.64 -19.50
C GLU A 116 2.16 20.02 -20.05
#